data_AF-A0A2M7QYH2-F1
#
_entry.id   AF-A0A2M7QYH2-F1
#
_cell.length_a   1.000
_cell.length_b   1.000
_cell.length_c   1.000
_cell.angle_alpha   90.00
_cell.angle_beta   90.00
_cell.angle_gamma   90.00
#
_symmetry.space_group_name_H-M   'P 1'
#
loop_
_entity.id
_entity.type
_entity.pdbx_description
1 polymer ?
#
loop_
_entity_poly.entity_id
_entity_poly.type
_entity_poly.pdbx_seq_one_letter_code
_entity_poly.pdbx_strand_id
1 'polypeptide(L)'
;MTQTDSKNSNWISATVLSGDKTGRTINSPTINLNPKLMPPPEQEMPGVYGCLVKVDKNIYKGALYFGPRLVKNETENVLEIFILDFSENIYDQTVLFRVGLFIRSPKNFDSLEKMRDTIAADVARIEKEIRLP
;
A
#
# COMPACT_ATOMS: atom_id res chain seq x y z
N MET A 1 -10.88 -5.34 -34.78
CA MET A 1 -11.96 -4.64 -34.06
C MET A 1 -11.90 -5.10 -32.61
N THR A 2 -11.75 -4.12 -31.73
CA THR A 2 -11.43 -4.19 -30.31
C THR A 2 -12.30 -5.17 -29.54
N GLN A 3 -11.69 -6.23 -29.03
CA GLN A 3 -12.24 -7.02 -27.94
C GLN A 3 -12.00 -6.19 -26.67
N THR A 4 -13.02 -5.43 -26.27
CA THR A 4 -13.03 -4.69 -25.01
C THR A 4 -12.90 -5.70 -23.88
N ASP A 5 -11.75 -5.68 -23.20
CA ASP A 5 -11.43 -6.53 -22.05
C ASP A 5 -12.40 -6.28 -20.88
N SER A 6 -13.52 -6.99 -20.90
CA SER A 6 -14.36 -7.22 -19.73
C SER A 6 -13.73 -8.31 -18.86
N LYS A 7 -12.73 -7.97 -18.02
CA LYS A 7 -12.24 -8.88 -16.96
C LYS A 7 -11.97 -8.13 -15.66
N ASN A 8 -12.90 -8.29 -14.72
CA ASN A 8 -12.82 -8.11 -13.27
C ASN A 8 -12.17 -6.81 -12.74
N SER A 9 -13.04 -5.94 -12.21
CA SER A 9 -12.66 -4.87 -11.29
C SER A 9 -12.13 -5.48 -9.99
N ASN A 10 -10.82 -5.75 -9.90
CA ASN A 10 -10.11 -6.22 -8.68
C ASN A 10 -10.00 -5.12 -7.59
N TRP A 11 -11.00 -4.25 -7.49
CA TRP A 11 -11.07 -3.19 -6.49
C TRP A 11 -11.65 -3.77 -5.19
N ILE A 12 -10.95 -3.54 -4.09
CA ILE A 12 -11.29 -4.02 -2.75
C ILE A 12 -11.68 -2.81 -1.92
N SER A 13 -12.85 -2.88 -1.28
CA SER A 13 -13.33 -1.83 -0.37
C SER A 13 -12.68 -1.98 0.99
N ALA A 14 -12.17 -0.88 1.54
CA ALA A 14 -11.51 -0.86 2.84
C ALA A 14 -11.79 0.43 3.59
N THR A 15 -12.08 0.33 4.88
CA THR A 15 -12.13 1.48 5.78
C THR A 15 -10.72 1.81 6.26
N VAL A 16 -10.33 3.08 6.14
CA VAL A 16 -9.05 3.58 6.65
C VAL A 16 -9.08 3.58 8.17
N LEU A 17 -8.23 2.76 8.77
CA LEU A 17 -8.16 2.59 10.22
C LEU A 17 -7.50 3.80 10.86
N SER A 18 -8.14 4.35 11.89
CA SER A 18 -7.50 5.27 12.82
C SER A 18 -6.43 4.48 13.60
N GLY A 19 -5.14 4.77 13.38
CA GLY A 19 -4.07 4.09 14.11
C GLY A 19 -4.16 4.33 15.63
N ASP A 20 -3.63 3.39 16.41
CA ASP A 20 -3.44 3.58 17.86
C ASP A 20 -2.60 4.84 18.09
N LYS A 21 -3.18 5.83 18.77
CA LYS A 21 -2.61 7.17 18.98
C LYS A 21 -1.35 7.18 19.86
N THR A 22 -0.82 6.03 20.26
CA THR A 22 0.22 5.85 21.29
C THR A 22 1.66 5.72 20.77
N GLY A 23 1.88 5.78 19.45
CA GLY A 23 3.19 5.53 18.83
C GLY A 23 3.63 6.56 17.78
N ARG A 24 3.33 7.86 17.98
CA ARG A 24 3.84 8.93 17.11
C ARG A 24 5.36 9.05 17.26
N THR A 25 6.12 8.27 16.49
CA THR A 25 7.55 8.56 16.32
C THR A 25 8.00 8.63 14.88
N ILE A 26 7.19 8.20 13.91
CA ILE A 26 7.40 8.56 12.49
C ILE A 26 6.01 8.74 11.87
N ASN A 27 5.64 9.99 11.55
CA ASN A 27 4.49 10.32 10.72
C ASN A 27 4.75 9.81 9.29
N SER A 28 4.69 8.51 9.07
CA SER A 28 4.57 7.99 7.72
C SER A 28 3.15 8.33 7.26
N PRO A 29 2.95 9.08 6.16
CA PRO A 29 1.63 9.43 5.63
C PRO A 29 0.95 8.21 4.96
N THR A 30 0.99 7.06 5.63
CA THR A 30 0.35 5.83 5.17
C THR A 30 -1.05 5.72 5.76
N ILE A 31 -2.00 5.31 4.91
CA ILE A 31 -3.28 4.80 5.40
C ILE A 31 -3.08 3.36 5.88
N ASN A 32 -3.75 3.00 6.96
CA ASN A 32 -3.73 1.65 7.52
C ASN A 32 -5.05 0.96 7.16
N LEU A 33 -4.98 -0.26 6.64
CA LEU A 33 -6.15 -1.06 6.28
C LEU A 33 -6.14 -2.38 7.06
N ASN A 34 -7.28 -3.08 7.07
CA ASN A 34 -7.34 -4.41 7.67
C ASN A 34 -6.51 -5.41 6.83
N PRO A 35 -5.49 -6.07 7.41
CA PRO A 35 -4.62 -6.99 6.67
C PRO A 35 -5.35 -8.20 6.07
N LYS A 36 -6.52 -8.56 6.59
CA LYS A 36 -7.39 -9.62 6.03
C LYS A 36 -7.97 -9.27 4.66
N LEU A 37 -7.83 -8.01 4.21
CA LEU A 37 -8.28 -7.55 2.90
C LEU A 37 -7.24 -7.78 1.80
N MET A 38 -6.04 -8.25 2.13
CA MET A 38 -5.07 -8.64 1.12
C MET A 38 -5.62 -9.85 0.32
N PRO A 39 -5.76 -9.76 -1.01
CA PRO A 39 -6.33 -10.83 -1.80
C PRO A 39 -5.32 -11.98 -2.01
N PRO A 40 -5.80 -13.20 -2.32
CA PRO A 40 -4.95 -14.24 -2.87
C PRO A 40 -4.61 -13.98 -4.35
N PRO A 41 -3.39 -14.33 -4.83
CA PRO A 41 -2.34 -15.02 -4.08
C PRO A 41 -1.43 -14.09 -3.26
N GLU A 42 -1.61 -12.78 -3.32
CA GLU A 42 -0.68 -11.81 -2.72
C GLU A 42 -0.59 -11.89 -1.19
N GLN A 43 -1.63 -12.40 -0.52
CA GLN A 43 -1.61 -12.70 0.91
C GLN A 43 -0.51 -13.71 1.32
N GLU A 44 -0.02 -14.54 0.38
CA GLU A 44 1.06 -15.51 0.62
C GLU A 44 2.46 -14.94 0.32
N MET A 45 2.53 -13.70 -0.17
CA MET A 45 3.76 -13.04 -0.59
C MET A 45 3.92 -11.69 0.11
N PRO A 46 4.41 -11.66 1.36
CA PRO A 46 4.76 -10.41 2.03
C PRO A 46 5.72 -9.58 1.17
N GLY A 47 5.57 -8.26 1.20
CA GLY A 47 6.42 -7.34 0.46
C GLY A 47 5.80 -5.97 0.18
N VAL A 48 6.49 -5.24 -0.68
CA VAL A 48 6.04 -3.96 -1.24
C VAL A 48 5.44 -4.22 -2.62
N TYR A 49 4.29 -3.59 -2.86
CA TYR A 49 3.56 -3.62 -4.10
C TYR A 49 3.27 -2.20 -4.58
N GLY A 50 3.24 -2.00 -5.89
CA GLY A 50 2.51 -0.87 -6.46
C GLY A 50 1.02 -1.16 -6.43
N CYS A 51 0.20 -0.16 -6.12
CA CYS A 51 -1.25 -0.29 -6.12
C CYS A 51 -1.91 0.94 -6.74
N LEU A 52 -3.22 0.83 -6.98
CA LEU A 52 -4.08 1.98 -7.18
C LEU A 52 -5.00 2.16 -5.97
N VAL A 53 -5.29 3.41 -5.63
CA VAL A 53 -6.24 3.77 -4.57
C VAL A 53 -7.24 4.76 -5.13
N LYS A 54 -8.53 4.49 -4.93
CA LYS A 54 -9.61 5.40 -5.28
C LYS A 54 -10.14 6.03 -4.00
N VAL A 55 -10.05 7.35 -3.96
CA VAL A 55 -10.63 8.20 -2.92
C VAL A 55 -11.64 9.09 -3.62
N ASP A 56 -12.91 8.97 -3.23
CA ASP A 56 -14.05 9.58 -3.93
C ASP A 56 -14.05 9.31 -5.45
N LYS A 57 -13.76 10.35 -6.25
CA LYS A 57 -13.76 10.32 -7.72
C LYS A 57 -12.36 10.21 -8.30
N ASN A 58 -11.32 10.35 -7.48
CA ASN A 58 -9.93 10.42 -7.91
C ASN A 58 -9.23 9.08 -7.72
N ILE A 59 -8.35 8.73 -8.65
CA ILE A 59 -7.52 7.53 -8.58
C ILE A 59 -6.06 7.96 -8.47
N TYR A 60 -5.39 7.43 -7.46
CA TYR A 60 -4.00 7.69 -7.14
C TYR A 60 -3.19 6.40 -7.27
N LYS A 61 -1.89 6.56 -7.51
CA LYS A 61 -0.92 5.46 -7.33
C LYS A 61 -0.58 5.34 -5.85
N GLY A 62 -0.21 4.15 -5.42
CA GLY A 62 0.23 3.92 -4.05
C GLY A 62 1.36 2.90 -3.95
N ALA A 63 2.16 3.04 -2.90
CA ALA A 63 3.05 1.99 -2.43
C ALA A 63 2.38 1.25 -1.27
N LEU A 64 2.01 -0.01 -1.51
CA LEU A 64 1.37 -0.89 -0.54
C LEU A 64 2.44 -1.77 0.11
N TYR A 65 2.50 -1.77 1.43
CA TYR A 65 3.27 -2.73 2.20
C TYR A 65 2.33 -3.74 2.84
N PHE A 66 2.61 -5.03 2.63
CA PHE A 66 1.95 -6.13 3.31
C PHE A 66 3.00 -7.04 3.95
N GLY A 67 2.97 -7.21 5.27
CA GLY A 67 3.97 -8.04 5.96
C GLY A 67 4.06 -7.78 7.46
N PRO A 68 4.92 -8.53 8.16
CA PRO A 68 4.96 -8.55 9.62
C PRO A 68 5.48 -7.23 10.22
N ARG A 69 4.98 -6.85 11.41
CA ARG A 69 5.56 -5.77 12.23
C ARG A 69 6.87 -6.23 12.87
N LEU A 70 7.99 -5.92 12.22
CA LEU A 70 9.34 -6.39 12.59
C LEU A 70 9.89 -5.88 13.95
N VAL A 71 9.12 -5.11 14.73
CA VAL A 71 9.65 -4.35 15.90
C VAL A 71 9.28 -4.96 17.27
N LYS A 72 8.40 -5.98 17.35
CA LYS A 72 7.83 -6.41 18.65
C LYS A 72 7.58 -7.92 18.88
N ASN A 73 8.18 -8.84 18.12
CA ASN A 73 7.71 -10.25 18.08
C ASN A 73 6.22 -10.37 17.70
N GLU A 74 5.64 -9.33 17.11
CA GLU A 74 4.29 -9.35 16.56
C GLU A 74 4.35 -10.11 15.23
N THR A 75 3.73 -11.29 15.18
CA THR A 75 3.63 -12.12 13.97
C THR A 75 2.56 -11.65 12.99
N GLU A 76 1.81 -10.62 13.39
CA GLU A 76 0.68 -10.11 12.62
C GLU A 76 1.17 -9.27 11.44
N ASN A 77 0.59 -9.56 10.27
CA ASN A 77 0.81 -8.74 9.09
C ASN A 77 0.07 -7.40 9.23
N VAL A 78 0.68 -6.34 8.74
CA VAL A 78 -0.01 -5.08 8.45
C VAL A 78 -0.32 -4.97 6.97
N LEU A 79 -1.29 -4.09 6.66
CA LEU A 79 -1.56 -3.62 5.31
C LEU A 79 -1.57 -2.09 5.33
N GLU A 80 -0.53 -1.50 4.77
CA GLU A 80 -0.30 -0.06 4.80
C GLU A 80 -0.16 0.45 3.36
N ILE A 81 -0.74 1.60 3.03
CA ILE A 81 -0.59 2.20 1.71
C ILE A 81 -0.12 3.64 1.86
N PHE A 82 1.04 3.95 1.28
CA PHE A 82 1.47 5.32 1.02
C PHE A 82 0.86 5.77 -0.31
N ILE A 83 -0.12 6.67 -0.26
CA ILE A 83 -0.77 7.22 -1.45
C ILE A 83 0.13 8.34 -2.00
N LEU A 84 0.56 8.22 -3.25
CA LEU A 84 1.42 9.21 -3.90
C LEU A 84 0.63 10.49 -4.20
N ASP A 85 1.30 11.64 -4.06
CA ASP A 85 0.73 12.97 -4.29
C ASP A 85 -0.58 13.26 -3.53
N PHE A 86 -0.73 12.65 -2.35
CA PHE A 86 -1.93 12.76 -1.52
C PHE A 86 -1.62 13.38 -0.16
N SER A 87 -2.44 14.33 0.27
CA SER A 87 -2.21 15.11 1.51
C SER A 87 -3.44 15.25 2.40
N GLU A 88 -4.56 14.61 2.05
CA GLU A 88 -5.79 14.71 2.81
C GLU A 88 -5.84 13.71 3.97
N ASN A 89 -6.60 14.05 5.02
CA ASN A 89 -6.88 13.14 6.11
C ASN A 89 -8.19 12.39 5.84
N ILE A 90 -8.09 11.08 5.66
CA ILE A 90 -9.21 10.21 5.31
C ILE A 90 -9.45 9.08 6.33
N TYR A 91 -9.06 9.28 7.61
CA TYR A 91 -9.42 8.32 8.67
C TYR A 91 -10.93 8.09 8.73
N ASP A 92 -11.30 6.85 9.02
CA ASP A 92 -12.69 6.37 9.11
C ASP A 92 -13.48 6.45 7.79
N GLN A 93 -12.84 6.89 6.69
CA GLN A 93 -13.44 6.90 5.36
C GLN A 93 -13.19 5.57 4.65
N THR A 94 -14.10 5.23 3.74
CA THR A 94 -13.97 4.06 2.86
C THR A 94 -13.24 4.45 1.58
N VAL A 95 -12.19 3.71 1.25
CA VAL A 95 -11.49 3.78 -0.03
C VAL A 95 -11.68 2.48 -0.80
N LEU A 96 -11.42 2.52 -2.11
CA LEU A 96 -11.17 1.30 -2.87
C LEU A 96 -9.67 1.21 -3.16
N PHE A 97 -9.09 0.01 -3.12
CA PHE A 97 -7.73 -0.20 -3.58
C PHE A 97 -7.64 -1.41 -4.50
N ARG A 98 -6.63 -1.43 -5.36
CA ARG A 98 -6.30 -2.55 -6.25
C ARG A 98 -4.83 -2.84 -6.16
N VAL A 99 -4.47 -4.06 -5.74
CA VAL A 99 -3.10 -4.53 -5.72
C VAL A 99 -2.58 -4.66 -7.16
N GLY A 100 -1.34 -4.23 -7.37
CA GLY A 100 -0.68 -4.25 -8.67
C GLY A 100 0.66 -4.97 -8.59
N LEU A 101 1.68 -4.36 -9.20
CA LEU A 101 2.99 -4.97 -9.37
C LEU A 101 3.69 -5.26 -8.04
N PHE A 102 4.23 -6.47 -7.86
CA PHE A 102 5.18 -6.76 -6.80
C PHE A 102 6.52 -6.05 -7.03
N ILE A 103 6.95 -5.25 -6.05
CA ILE A 103 8.18 -4.45 -6.12
C ILE A 103 9.34 -5.21 -5.50
N ARG A 104 9.18 -5.69 -4.26
CA ARG A 104 10.21 -6.44 -3.52
C ARG A 104 9.67 -7.11 -2.25
N SER A 105 10.38 -8.10 -1.75
CA SER A 105 10.14 -8.70 -0.43
C SER A 105 10.48 -7.73 0.73
N PRO A 106 10.03 -8.02 1.98
CA PRO A 106 10.43 -7.27 3.16
C PRO A 106 11.94 -7.30 3.33
N LYS A 107 12.50 -6.17 3.78
CA LYS A 107 13.94 -5.99 3.91
C LYS A 107 14.23 -5.27 5.21
N ASN A 108 15.20 -5.79 5.96
CA ASN A 108 15.81 -5.09 7.08
C ASN A 108 16.84 -4.09 6.57
N PHE A 109 16.98 -2.96 7.24
CA PHE A 109 17.93 -1.91 6.88
C PHE A 109 18.89 -1.65 8.03
N ASP A 110 20.18 -1.57 7.71
CA ASP A 110 21.22 -1.26 8.71
C ASP A 110 21.29 0.24 9.05
N SER A 111 20.58 1.09 8.31
CA SER A 111 20.51 2.54 8.56
C SER A 111 19.23 3.16 8.00
N LEU A 112 18.82 4.30 8.58
CA LEU A 112 17.69 5.09 8.10
C LEU A 112 17.91 5.64 6.69
N GLU A 113 19.14 5.95 6.33
CA GLU A 113 19.50 6.43 4.99
C GLU A 113 19.23 5.35 3.94
N LYS A 114 19.76 4.13 4.13
CA LYS A 114 19.51 2.99 3.24
C LYS A 114 18.02 2.69 3.09
N MET A 115 17.25 2.81 4.18
CA MET A 115 15.80 2.65 4.17
C MET A 115 15.14 3.69 3.28
N ARG A 116 15.48 4.98 3.46
CA ARG A 116 14.93 6.09 2.67
C ARG A 116 15.25 5.94 1.18
N ASP A 117 16.49 5.62 0.83
CA ASP A 117 16.92 5.45 -0.56
C ASP A 117 16.17 4.31 -1.24
N THR A 118 15.98 3.20 -0.51
CA THR A 118 15.23 2.04 -1.02
C THR A 118 13.76 2.40 -1.23
N ILE A 119 13.12 3.08 -0.27
CA ILE A 119 11.72 3.52 -0.41
C ILE A 119 11.58 4.48 -1.59
N ALA A 120 12.50 5.43 -1.77
CA ALA A 120 12.48 6.35 -2.90
C ALA A 120 12.59 5.61 -4.24
N ALA A 121 13.47 4.61 -4.33
CA ALA A 121 13.59 3.76 -5.52
C ALA A 121 12.32 2.92 -5.78
N ASP A 122 11.69 2.39 -4.72
CA ASP A 122 10.41 1.67 -4.81
C ASP A 122 9.32 2.59 -5.39
N VAL A 123 9.19 3.81 -4.86
CA VAL A 123 8.21 4.81 -5.31
C VAL A 123 8.46 5.20 -6.77
N ALA A 124 9.70 5.52 -7.14
CA ALA A 124 10.03 5.87 -8.52
C ALA A 124 9.70 4.74 -9.51
N ARG A 125 9.91 3.48 -9.09
CA ARG A 125 9.52 2.30 -9.88
C ARG A 125 8.00 2.20 -10.04
N ILE A 126 7.25 2.39 -8.95
CA ILE A 126 5.78 2.41 -8.95
C ILE A 126 5.26 3.50 -9.89
N GLU A 127 5.79 4.71 -9.81
CA GLU A 127 5.40 5.82 -10.69
C GLU A 127 5.60 5.46 -12.17
N LYS A 128 6.73 4.83 -12.49
CA LYS A 128 7.10 4.45 -13.85
C LYS A 128 6.27 3.28 -14.38
N GLU A 129 5.95 2.30 -13.56
CA GLU A 129 5.37 1.02 -14.00
C GLU A 129 3.85 0.92 -13.81
N ILE A 130 3.28 1.54 -12.77
CA ILE A 130 1.83 1.54 -12.58
C ILE A 130 1.17 2.55 -13.52
N ARG A 131 0.15 2.10 -14.24
CA ARG A 131 -0.67 2.91 -15.15
C ARG A 131 -2.03 3.20 -14.50
N LEU A 132 -2.44 4.45 -14.57
CA LEU A 132 -3.81 4.84 -14.25
C LEU A 132 -4.74 4.36 -15.37
N PRO A 133 -5.99 3.98 -15.05
CA PRO A 133 -6.99 3.58 -16.04
C PRO A 133 -7.40 4.74 -16.95
#